data_AF-A0A401Q789-F1
#
_entry.id   AF-A0A401Q789-F1
#
_cell.length_a   1.000
_cell.length_b   1.000
_cell.length_c   1.000
_cell.angle_alpha   90.00
_cell.angle_beta   90.00
_cell.angle_gamma   90.00
#
_symmetry.space_group_name_H-M   'P 1'
#
loop_
_entity.id
_entity.type
_entity.pdbx_description
1 polymer ?
#
loop_
_entity_poly.entity_id
_entity_poly.type
_entity_poly.pdbx_seq_one_letter_code
_entity_poly.pdbx_strand_id
1 'polypeptide(L)'
;ILQTTYFGVCVLTDLVWLLPQHGKRVQRLCLRISALQDWLFAALAFPIGFFVVVSFWLLYAFDRELVYPKILDQIIPTWMNHAMHSVVLLLLMLELILVPHRWPSHKGGMAVLISFCCSYLLW
;
A
#
# COMPACT_ATOMS: atom_id res chain seq x y z
N ILE A 1 8.29 -3.02 0.58
CA ILE A 1 8.78 -1.66 0.23
C ILE A 1 7.60 -0.70 0.05
N LEU A 2 6.72 -0.90 -0.95
CA LEU A 2 5.58 0.00 -1.20
C LEU A 2 4.72 0.28 0.06
N GLN A 3 4.27 -0.78 0.75
CA GLN A 3 3.47 -0.65 1.98
C GLN A 3 4.22 0.13 3.08
N THR A 4 5.52 -0.14 3.25
CA THR A 4 6.37 0.55 4.24
C THR A 4 6.53 2.03 3.89
N THR A 5 6.74 2.35 2.62
CA THR A 5 6.81 3.73 2.14
C THR A 5 5.49 4.45 2.38
N TYR A 6 4.36 3.79 2.10
CA TYR A 6 3.04 4.34 2.35
C TYR A 6 2.80 4.63 3.83
N PHE A 7 3.07 3.67 4.72
CA PHE A 7 2.97 3.90 6.16
C PHE A 7 3.91 5.01 6.65
N GLY A 8 5.11 5.11 6.09
CA GLY A 8 6.02 6.22 6.36
C GLY A 8 5.41 7.57 6.00
N VAL A 9 4.76 7.67 4.83
CA VAL A 9 4.02 8.88 4.44
C VAL A 9 2.87 9.16 5.40
N CYS A 10 2.10 8.15 5.82
CA CYS A 10 1.01 8.32 6.78
C CYS A 10 1.50 8.89 8.13
N VAL A 11 2.57 8.30 8.68
CA VAL A 11 3.19 8.79 9.92
C VAL A 11 3.68 10.24 9.75
N LEU A 12 4.30 10.57 8.61
CA LEU A 12 4.71 11.95 8.33
C LEU A 12 3.50 12.89 8.22
N THR A 13 2.41 12.47 7.59
CA THR A 13 1.16 13.24 7.55
C THR A 13 0.68 13.54 8.96
N ASP A 14 0.57 12.52 9.81
CA ASP A 14 0.08 12.65 11.19
C ASP A 14 0.97 13.56 12.03
N LEU A 15 2.29 13.41 11.94
CA LEU A 15 3.26 14.28 12.63
C LEU A 15 3.12 15.74 12.18
N VAL A 16 2.92 15.99 10.88
CA VAL A 16 2.71 17.34 10.35
C VAL A 16 1.37 17.91 10.83
N TRP A 17 0.34 17.07 10.95
CA TRP A 17 -0.96 17.49 11.49
C TRP A 17 -0.92 17.84 12.98
N LEU A 18 -0.01 17.24 13.76
CA LEU A 18 0.21 17.56 15.17
C LEU A 18 0.93 18.91 15.37
N LEU A 19 1.62 19.43 14.36
CA LEU A 19 2.31 20.72 14.46
C LEU A 19 1.30 21.89 14.41
N PRO A 20 1.55 22.99 15.16
CA PRO A 20 0.73 24.18 15.09
C PRO A 20 0.69 24.73 13.65
N GLN A 21 -0.51 24.76 13.05
CA GLN A 21 -0.68 25.18 11.66
C GLN A 21 -0.70 26.70 11.49
N HIS A 22 0.31 27.37 12.04
CA HIS A 22 0.46 28.81 11.94
C HIS A 22 1.09 29.19 10.59
N GLY A 23 0.26 29.73 9.70
CA GLY A 23 0.69 30.36 8.47
C GLY A 23 0.38 29.57 7.20
N LYS A 24 0.17 30.31 6.10
CA LYS A 24 -0.25 29.78 4.79
C LYS A 24 0.73 28.75 4.18
N ARG A 25 1.98 28.70 4.65
CA ARG A 25 2.98 27.74 4.15
C ARG A 25 2.77 26.34 4.74
N VAL A 26 2.56 26.25 6.05
CA VAL A 26 2.32 24.98 6.76
C VAL A 26 1.01 24.36 6.29
N GLN A 27 -0.06 25.16 6.19
CA GLN A 27 -1.36 24.68 5.70
C GLN A 27 -1.29 24.12 4.27
N ARG A 28 -0.54 24.79 3.36
CA ARG A 28 -0.32 24.28 1.99
C ARG A 28 0.50 22.99 1.98
N LEU A 29 1.47 22.85 2.88
CA LEU A 29 2.24 21.61 3.01
C LEU A 29 1.35 20.46 3.47
N CYS A 30 0.51 20.67 4.50
CA CYS A 30 -0.43 19.67 4.99
C CYS A 30 -1.36 19.18 3.88
N LEU A 31 -1.95 20.11 3.13
CA LEU A 31 -2.83 19.77 2.00
C LEU A 31 -2.10 18.96 0.91
N ARG A 32 -0.84 19.28 0.62
CA ARG A 32 -0.04 18.53 -0.37
C ARG A 32 0.32 17.14 0.11
N ILE A 33 0.70 16.98 1.38
CA ILE A 33 1.07 15.68 1.93
C ILE A 33 -0.17 14.78 2.05
N SER A 34 -1.29 15.30 2.53
CA SER A 34 -2.55 14.55 2.56
C SER A 34 -3.02 14.16 1.14
N ALA A 35 -2.89 15.07 0.17
CA ALA A 35 -3.18 14.71 -1.23
C ALA A 35 -2.22 13.63 -1.75
N LEU A 36 -0.93 13.69 -1.41
CA LEU A 36 0.03 12.65 -1.78
C LEU A 36 -0.34 11.30 -1.14
N GLN A 37 -0.72 11.28 0.14
CA GLN A 37 -1.17 10.07 0.84
C GLN A 37 -2.39 9.46 0.14
N ASP A 38 -3.40 10.27 -0.17
CA ASP A 38 -4.60 9.82 -0.89
C ASP A 38 -4.26 9.23 -2.26
N TRP A 39 -3.37 9.89 -3.00
CA TRP A 39 -2.90 9.41 -4.30
C TRP A 39 -2.10 8.11 -4.18
N LEU A 40 -1.17 8.01 -3.23
CA LEU A 40 -0.37 6.82 -3.02
C LEU A 40 -1.24 5.63 -2.59
N PHE A 41 -2.23 5.86 -1.73
CA PHE A 41 -3.17 4.82 -1.34
C PHE A 41 -3.97 4.33 -2.53
N ALA A 42 -4.70 5.24 -3.18
CA ALA A 42 -5.67 4.90 -4.21
C ALA A 42 -5.04 4.38 -5.50
N ALA A 43 -3.91 4.96 -5.93
CA ALA A 43 -3.29 4.61 -7.20
C ALA A 43 -2.31 3.43 -7.09
N LEU A 44 -1.69 3.21 -5.93
CA LEU A 44 -0.61 2.22 -5.77
C LEU A 44 -0.89 1.23 -4.65
N ALA A 45 -0.92 1.68 -3.39
CA ALA A 45 -0.91 0.77 -2.23
C ALA A 45 -2.11 -0.18 -2.24
N PHE A 46 -3.31 0.36 -2.48
CA PHE A 46 -4.53 -0.43 -2.56
C PHE A 46 -4.55 -1.41 -3.74
N PRO A 47 -4.48 -0.98 -5.02
CA PRO A 47 -4.60 -1.91 -6.15
C PRO A 47 -3.47 -2.93 -6.21
N ILE A 48 -2.23 -2.53 -5.92
CA ILE A 48 -1.08 -3.44 -5.96
C ILE A 48 -1.11 -4.39 -4.77
N GLY A 49 -1.39 -3.87 -3.56
CA GLY A 49 -1.50 -4.70 -2.35
C GLY A 49 -2.60 -5.73 -2.48
N PHE A 50 -3.75 -5.33 -3.02
CA PHE A 50 -4.85 -6.25 -3.33
C PHE A 50 -4.41 -7.33 -4.32
N PHE A 51 -3.84 -6.93 -5.45
CA PHE A 51 -3.38 -7.86 -6.48
C PHE A 51 -2.37 -8.87 -5.94
N VAL A 52 -1.31 -8.41 -5.26
CA VAL A 52 -0.25 -9.28 -4.73
C VAL A 52 -0.80 -10.30 -3.74
N VAL A 53 -1.66 -9.88 -2.81
CA VAL A 53 -2.24 -10.78 -1.81
C VAL A 53 -3.18 -11.80 -2.45
N VAL A 54 -4.08 -11.35 -3.32
CA VAL A 54 -5.02 -12.25 -4.00
C VAL A 54 -4.28 -13.24 -4.90
N SER A 55 -3.33 -12.76 -5.70
CA SER A 55 -2.52 -13.63 -6.56
C SER A 55 -1.70 -14.62 -5.76
N PHE A 56 -1.10 -14.21 -4.64
CA PHE A 56 -0.35 -15.11 -3.76
C PHE A 56 -1.26 -16.25 -3.25
N TRP A 57 -2.41 -15.94 -2.65
CA TRP A 57 -3.27 -16.99 -2.09
C TRP A 57 -3.94 -17.84 -3.15
N LEU A 58 -4.27 -17.28 -4.33
CA LEU A 58 -4.82 -18.03 -5.45
C LEU A 58 -3.79 -19.04 -5.99
N LEU A 59 -2.55 -18.60 -6.20
CA LEU A 59 -1.46 -19.48 -6.64
C LEU A 59 -1.12 -20.50 -5.54
N TYR A 60 -1.09 -20.07 -4.28
CA TYR A 60 -0.87 -20.95 -3.14
C TYR A 60 -1.91 -22.08 -3.07
N ALA A 61 -3.18 -21.77 -3.33
CA ALA A 61 -4.26 -22.75 -3.35
C ALA A 61 -4.22 -23.67 -4.57
N PHE A 62 -3.74 -23.17 -5.72
CA PHE A 62 -3.61 -23.96 -6.95
C PHE A 62 -2.39 -24.91 -6.90
N ASP A 63 -1.20 -24.34 -6.73
CA ASP A 63 0.04 -25.05 -6.48
C ASP A 63 0.99 -24.15 -5.69
N ARG A 64 1.12 -24.44 -4.40
CA ARG A 64 1.95 -23.64 -3.52
C ARG A 64 3.42 -23.62 -3.90
N GLU A 65 3.94 -24.63 -4.61
CA GLU A 65 5.36 -24.65 -5.00
C GLU A 65 5.73 -23.48 -5.93
N LEU A 66 4.75 -22.87 -6.61
CA LEU A 66 4.95 -21.71 -7.49
C LEU A 66 5.34 -20.43 -6.73
N VAL A 67 4.88 -20.28 -5.48
CA VAL A 67 5.02 -19.02 -4.71
C VAL A 67 5.58 -19.23 -3.30
N TYR A 68 5.44 -20.43 -2.73
CA TYR A 68 5.82 -20.77 -1.37
C TYR A 68 6.16 -22.28 -1.24
N PRO A 69 7.39 -22.68 -1.61
CA PRO A 69 7.83 -24.08 -1.59
C PRO A 69 7.93 -24.65 -0.18
N LYS A 70 7.76 -25.99 -0.03
CA LYS A 70 7.66 -26.63 1.30
C LYS A 70 8.85 -26.43 2.23
N ILE A 71 10.03 -26.23 1.66
CA ILE A 71 11.25 -25.98 2.44
C ILE A 71 11.10 -24.74 3.33
N LEU A 72 10.28 -23.76 2.93
CA LEU A 72 10.05 -22.54 3.69
C LEU A 72 9.28 -22.80 4.99
N ASP A 73 8.47 -23.85 5.11
CA ASP A 73 7.75 -24.17 6.36
C ASP A 73 8.72 -24.48 7.52
N GLN A 74 9.95 -24.90 7.20
CA GLN A 74 10.99 -25.18 8.21
C GLN A 74 11.62 -23.88 8.76
N ILE A 75 11.49 -22.78 8.03
CA ILE A 75 12.13 -21.49 8.33
C ILE A 75 11.09 -20.48 8.82
N ILE A 76 9.95 -20.44 8.14
CA ILE A 76 8.89 -19.46 8.30
C ILE A 76 7.65 -20.19 8.82
N PRO A 77 7.32 -20.04 10.12
CA PRO A 77 6.13 -20.67 10.67
C PRO A 77 4.86 -20.08 10.04
N THR A 78 3.78 -20.87 10.04
CA THR A 78 2.52 -20.54 9.34
C THR A 78 1.92 -19.19 9.76
N TRP A 79 2.01 -18.84 11.05
CA TRP A 79 1.52 -17.55 11.54
C TRP A 79 2.30 -16.37 10.94
N MET A 80 3.61 -16.51 10.75
CA MET A 80 4.45 -15.49 10.12
C MET A 80 4.11 -15.37 8.64
N ASN A 81 3.85 -16.50 7.97
CA ASN A 81 3.38 -16.49 6.58
C ASN A 81 2.08 -15.69 6.41
N HIS A 82 1.08 -15.92 7.27
CA HIS A 82 -0.15 -15.12 7.29
C HIS A 82 0.09 -13.66 7.66
N ALA A 83 0.99 -13.38 8.60
CA ALA A 83 1.36 -12.01 8.97
C ALA A 83 1.94 -11.24 7.77
N MET A 84 2.74 -11.92 6.93
CA MET A 84 3.33 -11.30 5.74
C MET A 84 2.34 -11.17 4.58
N HIS A 85 1.48 -12.16 4.35
CA HIS A 85 0.69 -12.27 3.11
C HIS A 85 -0.81 -12.04 3.27
N SER A 86 -1.38 -12.01 4.49
CA SER A 86 -2.80 -11.73 4.70
C SER A 86 -3.03 -10.39 5.40
N VAL A 87 -2.19 -10.05 6.39
CA VAL A 87 -2.39 -8.84 7.21
C VAL A 87 -2.28 -7.56 6.39
N VAL A 88 -1.45 -7.54 5.34
CA VAL A 88 -1.33 -6.38 4.42
C VAL A 88 -2.69 -6.01 3.82
N LEU A 89 -3.43 -7.00 3.29
CA LEU A 89 -4.74 -6.74 2.71
C LEU A 89 -5.76 -6.33 3.79
N LEU A 90 -5.72 -6.96 4.97
CA LEU A 90 -6.59 -6.59 6.07
C LEU A 90 -6.40 -5.12 6.46
N LEU A 91 -5.15 -4.66 6.61
CA LEU A 91 -4.85 -3.27 6.94
C LEU A 91 -5.30 -2.30 5.84
N LEU A 92 -5.09 -2.65 4.56
CA LEU A 92 -5.56 -1.85 3.43
C LEU A 92 -7.10 -1.77 3.38
N MET A 93 -7.82 -2.85 3.72
CA MET A 93 -9.29 -2.83 3.80
C MET A 93 -9.76 -1.98 4.98
N LEU A 94 -9.12 -2.10 6.14
CA LEU A 94 -9.42 -1.29 7.31
C LEU A 94 -9.21 0.19 7.00
N GLU A 95 -8.11 0.54 6.34
CA GLU A 95 -7.84 1.92 5.91
C GLU A 95 -8.87 2.42 4.89
N LEU A 96 -9.23 1.59 3.90
CA LEU A 96 -10.29 1.92 2.94
C LEU A 96 -11.63 2.25 3.62
N ILE A 97 -11.98 1.53 4.69
CA ILE A 97 -13.25 1.68 5.41
C ILE A 97 -13.20 2.84 6.41
N LEU A 98 -12.10 2.96 7.16
CA LEU A 98 -11.98 3.89 8.30
C LEU A 98 -11.50 5.28 7.89
N VAL A 99 -10.70 5.39 6.82
CA VAL A 99 -10.08 6.64 6.40
C VAL A 99 -10.78 7.17 5.14
N PRO A 100 -11.42 8.35 5.21
CA PRO A 100 -12.05 8.94 4.05
C PRO A 100 -10.99 9.53 3.10
N HIS A 101 -10.55 8.74 2.12
CA HIS A 101 -9.62 9.18 1.09
C HIS A 101 -10.30 9.99 -0.02
N ARG A 102 -9.61 11.03 -0.52
CA ARG A 102 -10.03 11.72 -1.76
C ARG A 102 -9.48 11.00 -2.96
N TRP A 103 -10.36 10.37 -3.71
CA TRP A 103 -9.96 9.61 -4.89
C TRP A 103 -9.37 10.52 -5.99
N PRO A 104 -8.21 10.16 -6.55
CA PRO A 104 -7.66 10.86 -7.69
C PRO A 104 -8.54 10.66 -8.92
N SER A 105 -8.33 11.47 -9.96
CA SER A 105 -9.01 11.23 -11.23
C SER A 105 -8.64 9.85 -11.78
N HIS A 106 -9.61 9.13 -12.36
CA HIS A 106 -9.40 7.77 -12.88
C HIS A 106 -8.20 7.68 -13.83
N LYS A 107 -8.09 8.64 -14.75
CA LYS A 107 -6.97 8.72 -15.72
C LYS A 107 -5.62 8.93 -15.02
N GLY A 108 -5.60 9.79 -14.01
CA GLY A 108 -4.40 10.08 -13.25
C GLY A 108 -3.92 8.89 -12.42
N GLY A 109 -4.84 8.24 -11.70
CA GLY A 109 -4.54 7.02 -10.94
C GLY A 109 -4.03 5.90 -11.84
N MET A 110 -4.68 5.68 -12.99
CA MET A 110 -4.21 4.70 -13.99
C MET A 110 -2.82 5.05 -14.53
N ALA A 111 -2.54 6.31 -14.85
CA ALA A 111 -1.23 6.71 -15.37
C ALA A 111 -0.11 6.42 -14.37
N VAL A 112 -0.34 6.71 -13.08
CA VAL A 112 0.61 6.42 -12.00
C VAL A 112 0.82 4.91 -11.85
N LEU A 113 -0.26 4.13 -11.84
CA LEU A 113 -0.19 2.66 -11.73
C LEU A 113 0.55 2.05 -12.91
N ILE A 114 0.23 2.45 -14.14
CA ILE A 114 0.91 1.98 -15.35
C ILE A 114 2.39 2.33 -15.30
N SER A 115 2.74 3.57 -14.94
CA SER A 115 4.14 3.99 -14.83
C SER A 115 4.89 3.15 -13.81
N PHE A 116 4.27 2.80 -12.68
CA PHE A 116 4.85 1.94 -11.66
C PHE A 116 5.03 0.50 -12.16
N CYS A 117 4.03 -0.06 -12.84
CA CYS A 117 4.14 -1.40 -13.42
C CYS A 117 5.24 -1.45 -14.49
N CYS A 118 5.33 -0.44 -15.36
CA CYS A 118 6.37 -0.36 -16.38
C CYS A 118 7.76 -0.24 -15.77
N SER A 119 7.96 0.57 -14.72
CA SER A 119 9.27 0.66 -14.06
C SER A 119 9.66 -0.65 -13.39
N TYR A 120 8.71 -1.38 -12.80
CA TYR A 120 8.96 -2.70 -12.23
C TYR A 120 9.34 -3.73 -13.31
N LEU A 121 8.70 -3.72 -14.48
CA LEU A 121 8.99 -4.64 -15.57
C LEU A 121 10.32 -4.34 -16.29
N LEU A 122 10.80 -3.10 -16.21
CA LEU A 122 12.08 -2.69 -16.80
C LEU A 122 13.30 -3.00 -15.91
N TRP A 123 13.07 -3.23 -14.61
CA TRP A 123 14.11 -3.60 -13.65
C TRP A 123 14.50 -5.08 -13.81
#